data_AF-T0DLQ7-F1
#
_entry.id   AF-T0DLQ7-F1
#
_cell.length_a   1.000
_cell.length_b   1.000
_cell.length_c   1.000
_cell.angle_alpha   90.00
_cell.angle_beta   90.00
_cell.angle_gamma   90.00
#
_symmetry.space_group_name_H-M   'P 1'
#
loop_
_entity.id
_entity.type
_entity.pdbx_description
1 polymer ?
#
loop_
_entity_poly.entity_id
_entity_poly.type
_entity_poly.pdbx_seq_one_letter_code
_entity_poly.pdbx_strand_id
1 'polypeptide(L)'
;MFFEVDSINLNRALGSDFLGGVAHARDVYIKYDAVEFDLTENGELFLVNTYLFNNRINFQKDNLNLTTHLPQFTEIDLLNMIYAKEAKIEFSETGFFASGPQLSVGAEQFLFDIKDVDIKCQSDEFTFNLDEICLKDMHIKPLEGKEFAIVEITQSGASQSNVNIRGKEVAFEEDSIVIDAQSASGNLLNSSINFKNINIDCYKDPNLTTFNLDMIFAGCLEESQIAGKEIKLLREGMPFNVFDGQLYFEKEHLGLIANQLEAQTKNGEFTFTKIEARCVKIDPSDKEVDAVSIYEGCLRRSDFSIQKISEDKKDSAKNRIRDLKITVADGHFNMTAKLKSLFTFKFKAAGKLDVHPEQREVRIKVNRARVAGMTATKFVLKFVMKFINSDSVSLKGETIIIKY
;
A
#
# COMPACT_ATOMS: atom_id res chain seq x y z
N MET A 1 -7.63 -20.56 -26.00
CA MET A 1 -7.12 -21.66 -25.17
C MET A 1 -7.83 -21.64 -23.84
N PHE A 2 -8.19 -22.80 -23.31
CA PHE A 2 -8.95 -22.97 -22.08
C PHE A 2 -8.39 -24.15 -21.28
N PHE A 3 -8.28 -23.97 -19.97
CA PHE A 3 -7.81 -24.97 -19.03
C PHE A 3 -8.77 -25.01 -17.84
N GLU A 4 -9.41 -26.16 -17.62
CA GLU A 4 -10.14 -26.46 -16.38
C GLU A 4 -9.39 -27.53 -15.60
N VAL A 5 -8.91 -27.15 -14.42
CA VAL A 5 -8.03 -28.00 -13.61
C VAL A 5 -8.55 -28.15 -12.19
N ASP A 6 -8.41 -29.36 -11.65
CA ASP A 6 -8.56 -29.60 -10.22
C ASP A 6 -7.31 -29.15 -9.46
N SER A 7 -6.13 -29.39 -10.02
CA SER A 7 -4.88 -28.85 -9.50
C SER A 7 -3.81 -28.71 -10.58
N ILE A 8 -3.03 -27.64 -10.48
CA ILE A 8 -1.72 -27.49 -11.14
C ILE A 8 -0.70 -27.31 -10.02
N ASN A 9 0.39 -28.07 -10.06
CA ASN A 9 1.48 -27.91 -9.11
C ASN A 9 2.82 -28.02 -9.84
N LEU A 10 3.38 -26.86 -10.20
CA LEU A 10 4.65 -26.75 -10.91
C LEU A 10 5.70 -26.16 -9.97
N ASN A 11 6.85 -26.81 -9.86
CA ASN A 11 7.95 -26.35 -9.02
C ASN A 11 9.28 -26.43 -9.77
N ARG A 12 10.20 -25.54 -9.43
CA ARG A 12 11.57 -25.59 -9.94
C ARG A 12 12.39 -26.47 -9.02
N ALA A 13 12.92 -27.56 -9.54
CA ALA A 13 13.84 -28.40 -8.79
C ALA A 13 15.19 -27.67 -8.59
N LEU A 14 15.89 -27.96 -7.49
CA LEU A 14 17.22 -27.43 -7.22
C LEU A 14 18.17 -27.73 -8.40
N GLY A 15 18.73 -26.69 -9.01
CA GLY A 15 19.64 -26.80 -10.17
C GLY A 15 18.95 -27.06 -11.51
N SER A 16 17.61 -26.96 -11.57
CA SER A 16 16.84 -27.04 -12.82
C SER A 16 16.60 -25.66 -13.41
N ASP A 17 16.76 -25.53 -14.72
CA ASP A 17 16.42 -24.32 -15.46
C ASP A 17 14.93 -24.26 -15.85
N PHE A 18 14.18 -25.34 -15.62
CA PHE A 18 12.75 -25.43 -15.96
C PHE A 18 11.87 -25.61 -14.72
N LEU A 19 10.65 -25.08 -14.82
CA LEU A 19 9.55 -25.30 -13.89
C LEU A 19 8.77 -26.54 -14.35
N GLY A 20 8.64 -27.56 -13.51
CA GLY A 20 8.02 -28.83 -13.90
C GLY A 20 7.10 -29.39 -12.84
N GLY A 21 6.12 -30.17 -13.25
CA GLY A 21 5.23 -30.83 -12.33
C GLY A 21 4.04 -31.49 -13.00
N VAL A 22 2.94 -31.56 -12.27
CA VAL A 22 1.77 -32.33 -12.66
C VAL A 22 0.52 -31.47 -12.56
N ALA A 23 -0.37 -31.62 -13.54
CA ALA A 23 -1.70 -31.06 -13.54
C ALA A 23 -2.74 -32.19 -13.55
N HIS A 24 -3.72 -32.11 -12.64
CA HIS A 24 -4.96 -32.89 -12.74
C HIS A 24 -5.98 -32.01 -13.46
N ALA A 25 -6.20 -32.29 -14.75
CA ALA A 25 -7.07 -31.51 -15.61
C ALA A 25 -8.38 -32.24 -15.88
N ARG A 26 -9.44 -31.48 -16.14
CA ARG A 26 -10.73 -31.99 -16.65
C ARG A 26 -10.91 -31.65 -18.12
N ASP A 27 -10.37 -30.50 -18.52
CA ASP A 27 -10.44 -29.98 -19.88
C ASP A 27 -9.16 -29.21 -20.20
N VAL A 28 -8.52 -29.59 -21.30
CA VAL A 28 -7.44 -28.82 -21.91
C VAL A 28 -7.79 -28.61 -23.38
N TYR A 29 -8.18 -27.39 -23.72
CA TYR A 29 -8.52 -27.00 -25.08
C TYR A 29 -7.58 -25.92 -25.59
N ILE A 30 -6.86 -26.21 -26.67
CA ILE A 30 -5.91 -25.31 -27.31
C ILE A 30 -6.29 -25.19 -28.79
N LYS A 31 -6.68 -23.99 -29.19
CA LYS A 31 -6.82 -23.62 -30.61
C LYS A 31 -5.92 -22.43 -30.89
N TYR A 32 -4.95 -22.63 -31.76
CA TYR A 32 -4.00 -21.60 -32.18
C TYR A 32 -3.58 -21.83 -33.63
N ASP A 33 -3.81 -20.83 -34.49
CA ASP A 33 -3.60 -20.91 -35.93
C ASP A 33 -4.29 -22.14 -36.56
N ALA A 34 -3.56 -23.02 -37.25
CA ALA A 34 -4.09 -24.24 -37.86
C ALA A 34 -4.16 -25.44 -36.90
N VAL A 35 -3.81 -25.27 -35.62
CA VAL A 35 -3.77 -26.36 -34.62
C VAL A 35 -4.96 -26.23 -33.69
N GLU A 36 -5.76 -27.29 -33.61
CA GLU A 36 -6.82 -27.47 -32.64
C GLU A 36 -6.55 -28.77 -31.87
N PHE A 37 -6.51 -28.68 -30.55
CA PHE A 37 -6.27 -29.76 -29.63
C PHE A 37 -7.33 -29.69 -28.54
N ASP A 38 -8.14 -30.73 -28.44
CA ASP A 38 -9.17 -30.90 -27.42
C ASP A 38 -8.84 -32.19 -26.68
N LEU A 39 -8.50 -32.06 -25.40
CA LEU A 39 -8.29 -33.17 -24.50
C LEU A 39 -9.31 -33.10 -23.38
N THR A 40 -10.36 -33.88 -23.54
CA THR A 40 -11.47 -34.03 -22.59
C THR A 40 -11.74 -35.51 -22.35
N GLU A 41 -11.88 -35.94 -21.09
CA GLU A 41 -12.21 -37.32 -20.72
C GLU A 41 -13.64 -37.43 -20.16
N ASN A 42 -14.66 -37.01 -20.92
CA ASN A 42 -16.07 -37.04 -20.49
C ASN A 42 -16.33 -36.35 -19.12
N GLY A 43 -15.50 -35.36 -18.77
CA GLY A 43 -15.54 -34.67 -17.48
C GLY A 43 -14.80 -35.38 -16.33
N GLU A 44 -14.15 -36.51 -16.57
CA GLU A 44 -13.25 -37.17 -15.62
C GLU A 44 -11.91 -36.46 -15.51
N LEU A 45 -11.25 -36.65 -14.37
CA LEU A 45 -9.93 -36.09 -14.11
C LEU A 45 -8.85 -36.92 -14.78
N PHE A 46 -7.96 -36.26 -15.51
CA PHE A 46 -6.80 -36.88 -16.10
C PHE A 46 -5.50 -36.19 -15.70
N LEU A 47 -4.44 -36.99 -15.66
CA LEU A 47 -3.10 -36.54 -15.32
C LEU A 47 -2.38 -36.03 -16.56
N VAL A 48 -1.76 -34.86 -16.45
CA VAL A 48 -0.86 -34.29 -17.47
C VAL A 48 0.43 -33.83 -16.81
N ASN A 49 1.56 -34.33 -17.30
CA ASN A 49 2.86 -33.75 -16.94
C ASN A 49 3.00 -32.42 -17.67
N THR A 50 3.30 -31.36 -16.91
CA THR A 50 3.42 -30.01 -17.46
C THR A 50 4.81 -29.47 -17.20
N TYR A 51 5.43 -28.90 -18.23
CA TYR A 51 6.76 -28.27 -18.13
C TYR A 51 6.72 -26.88 -18.75
N LEU A 52 7.36 -25.92 -18.09
CA LEU A 52 7.52 -24.55 -18.56
C LEU A 52 9.02 -24.20 -18.61
N PHE A 53 9.51 -23.90 -19.80
CA PHE A 53 10.91 -23.56 -20.05
C PHE A 53 11.06 -22.70 -21.30
N ASN A 54 11.87 -21.63 -21.25
CA ASN A 54 12.18 -20.78 -22.41
C ASN A 54 10.93 -20.38 -23.23
N ASN A 55 9.87 -19.91 -22.56
CA ASN A 55 8.61 -19.54 -23.20
C ASN A 55 7.94 -20.68 -23.99
N ARG A 56 8.09 -21.92 -23.52
CA ARG A 56 7.37 -23.08 -24.05
C ARG A 56 6.65 -23.76 -22.91
N ILE A 57 5.36 -24.02 -23.12
CA ILE A 57 4.59 -24.90 -22.25
C ILE A 57 4.42 -26.24 -22.96
N ASN A 58 4.77 -27.30 -22.24
CA ASN A 58 4.72 -28.67 -22.70
C ASN A 58 3.70 -29.43 -21.87
N PHE A 59 2.78 -30.11 -22.55
CA PHE A 59 1.80 -31.02 -21.97
C PHE A 59 2.10 -32.43 -22.46
N GLN A 60 2.39 -33.33 -21.52
CA GLN A 60 2.62 -34.73 -21.81
C GLN A 60 1.60 -35.61 -21.09
N LYS A 61 0.86 -36.41 -21.85
CA LYS A 61 -0.05 -37.44 -21.36
C LYS A 61 0.21 -38.72 -22.13
N ASP A 62 0.53 -39.80 -21.41
CA ASP A 62 0.94 -41.08 -22.00
C ASP A 62 2.05 -40.91 -23.06
N ASN A 63 1.79 -41.30 -24.31
CA ASN A 63 2.72 -41.16 -25.43
C ASN A 63 2.48 -39.89 -26.28
N LEU A 64 1.56 -39.02 -25.85
CA LEU A 64 1.24 -37.77 -26.54
C LEU A 64 1.98 -36.62 -25.87
N ASN A 65 2.68 -35.84 -26.68
CA ASN A 65 3.43 -34.67 -26.25
C ASN A 65 3.02 -33.48 -27.11
N LEU A 66 2.43 -32.47 -26.47
CA LEU A 66 2.07 -31.19 -27.07
C LEU A 66 2.99 -30.11 -26.53
N THR A 67 3.64 -29.37 -27.41
CA THR A 67 4.42 -28.18 -27.04
C THR A 67 3.85 -26.98 -27.76
N THR A 68 3.52 -25.93 -27.01
CA THR A 68 3.16 -24.63 -27.59
C THR A 68 4.14 -23.56 -27.14
N HIS A 69 4.38 -22.61 -28.05
CA HIS A 69 5.24 -21.47 -27.81
C HIS A 69 4.42 -20.33 -27.23
N LEU A 70 4.85 -19.81 -26.10
CA LEU A 70 4.41 -18.54 -25.56
C LEU A 70 5.26 -17.43 -26.21
N PRO A 71 4.74 -16.19 -26.34
CA PRO A 71 5.58 -15.05 -26.67
C PRO A 71 6.76 -14.93 -25.70
N GLN A 72 7.81 -14.22 -26.11
CA GLN A 72 8.98 -14.04 -25.26
C GLN A 72 8.64 -13.24 -24.00
N PHE A 73 8.57 -13.92 -22.85
CA PHE A 73 8.62 -13.31 -21.52
C PHE A 73 9.98 -13.61 -20.90
N THR A 74 10.59 -12.59 -20.30
CA THR A 74 11.87 -12.73 -19.59
C THR A 74 11.66 -13.11 -18.11
N GLU A 75 10.46 -12.91 -17.59
CA GLU A 75 10.15 -13.00 -16.15
C GLU A 75 9.77 -14.42 -15.70
N ILE A 76 9.33 -15.29 -16.62
CA ILE A 76 8.94 -16.68 -16.30
C ILE A 76 10.10 -17.46 -15.68
N ASP A 77 11.34 -17.13 -16.06
CA ASP A 77 12.53 -17.80 -15.55
C ASP A 77 12.82 -17.49 -14.07
N LEU A 78 12.19 -16.44 -13.51
CA LEU A 78 12.30 -16.07 -12.09
C LEU A 78 11.32 -16.86 -11.20
N LEU A 79 10.36 -17.56 -11.80
CA LEU A 79 9.36 -18.34 -11.07
C LEU A 79 9.95 -19.67 -10.58
N ASN A 80 9.67 -19.97 -9.32
CA ASN A 80 10.00 -21.22 -8.65
C ASN A 80 8.77 -22.09 -8.38
N MET A 81 7.57 -21.49 -8.38
CA MET A 81 6.32 -22.17 -8.06
C MET A 81 5.16 -21.55 -8.83
N ILE A 82 4.32 -22.40 -9.41
CA ILE A 82 2.97 -22.07 -9.85
C ILE A 82 2.03 -23.13 -9.26
N TYR A 83 1.04 -22.66 -8.52
CA TYR A 83 0.00 -23.50 -7.95
C TYR A 83 -1.37 -22.96 -8.32
N ALA A 84 -2.27 -23.83 -8.75
CA ALA A 84 -3.67 -23.49 -8.94
C ALA A 84 -4.52 -24.65 -8.45
N LYS A 85 -5.65 -24.36 -7.82
CA LYS A 85 -6.60 -25.35 -7.35
C LYS A 85 -8.00 -25.03 -7.86
N GLU A 86 -8.70 -26.03 -8.40
CA GLU A 86 -10.07 -25.93 -8.92
C GLU A 86 -10.25 -24.68 -9.79
N ALA A 87 -9.30 -24.46 -10.69
CA ALA A 87 -9.14 -23.22 -11.44
C ALA A 87 -9.61 -23.35 -12.88
N LYS A 88 -10.16 -22.26 -13.40
CA LYS A 88 -10.48 -22.07 -14.82
C LYS A 88 -9.62 -20.95 -15.36
N ILE A 89 -8.82 -21.24 -16.38
CA ILE A 89 -7.92 -20.27 -17.01
C ILE A 89 -8.21 -20.25 -18.50
N GLU A 90 -8.52 -19.08 -19.03
CA GLU A 90 -8.89 -18.87 -20.42
C GLU A 90 -8.06 -17.74 -21.03
N PHE A 91 -7.56 -17.99 -22.23
CA PHE A 91 -7.03 -16.99 -23.16
C PHE A 91 -7.90 -17.03 -24.41
N SER A 92 -8.65 -15.97 -24.70
CA SER A 92 -9.54 -15.89 -25.86
C SER A 92 -9.38 -14.55 -26.59
N GLU A 93 -10.10 -14.40 -27.70
CA GLU A 93 -10.13 -13.13 -28.45
C GLU A 93 -10.68 -11.98 -27.60
N THR A 94 -11.51 -12.30 -26.60
CA THR A 94 -12.07 -11.32 -25.66
C THR A 94 -11.17 -11.01 -24.47
N GLY A 95 -9.98 -11.63 -24.38
CA GLY A 95 -8.98 -11.35 -23.36
C GLY A 95 -8.58 -12.55 -22.52
N PHE A 96 -8.19 -12.28 -21.26
CA PHE A 96 -7.71 -13.27 -20.30
C PHE A 96 -8.63 -13.36 -19.10
N PHE A 97 -8.98 -14.58 -18.71
CA PHE A 97 -9.84 -14.85 -17.58
C PHE A 97 -9.23 -15.95 -16.72
N ALA A 98 -9.15 -15.71 -15.41
CA ALA A 98 -8.70 -16.73 -14.46
C ALA A 98 -9.57 -16.70 -13.21
N SER A 99 -10.16 -17.83 -12.84
CA SER A 99 -10.96 -17.93 -11.62
C SER A 99 -10.63 -19.19 -10.85
N GLY A 100 -10.73 -19.12 -9.53
CA GLY A 100 -10.56 -20.29 -8.67
C GLY A 100 -10.45 -19.96 -7.19
N PRO A 101 -10.61 -20.97 -6.31
CA PRO A 101 -10.45 -20.81 -4.88
C PRO A 101 -9.01 -20.59 -4.45
N GLN A 102 -8.01 -20.96 -5.25
CA GLN A 102 -6.61 -20.69 -4.96
C GLN A 102 -5.74 -20.61 -6.21
N LEU A 103 -5.02 -19.50 -6.36
CA LEU A 103 -3.98 -19.24 -7.35
C LEU A 103 -2.74 -18.71 -6.63
N SER A 104 -1.62 -19.40 -6.72
CA SER A 104 -0.38 -19.01 -6.06
C SER A 104 0.79 -19.01 -7.04
N VAL A 105 1.63 -17.98 -6.94
CA VAL A 105 2.87 -17.86 -7.71
C VAL A 105 3.99 -17.54 -6.73
N GLY A 106 5.11 -18.25 -6.85
CA GLY A 106 6.26 -18.09 -5.97
C GLY A 106 7.57 -17.94 -6.75
N ALA A 107 8.44 -17.09 -6.21
CA ALA A 107 9.85 -16.95 -6.56
C ALA A 107 10.71 -17.20 -5.30
N GLU A 108 12.03 -17.20 -5.41
CA GLU A 108 12.95 -17.63 -4.33
C GLU A 108 12.66 -17.01 -2.96
N GLN A 109 12.35 -15.71 -2.94
CA GLN A 109 12.09 -14.96 -1.71
C GLN A 109 10.66 -14.44 -1.61
N PHE A 110 9.76 -14.81 -2.51
CA PHE A 110 8.45 -14.18 -2.62
C PHE A 110 7.36 -15.21 -2.89
N LEU A 111 6.25 -15.12 -2.17
CA LEU A 111 5.04 -15.89 -2.42
C LEU A 111 3.86 -14.93 -2.53
N PHE A 112 3.14 -15.03 -3.64
CA PHE A 112 1.86 -14.39 -3.87
C PHE A 112 0.79 -15.48 -3.88
N ASP A 113 -0.06 -15.51 -2.86
CA ASP A 113 -1.15 -16.48 -2.73
C ASP A 113 -2.48 -15.75 -2.76
N ILE A 114 -3.28 -16.01 -3.79
CA ILE A 114 -4.59 -15.40 -3.98
C ILE A 114 -5.65 -16.49 -3.77
N LYS A 115 -6.64 -16.20 -2.93
CA LYS A 115 -7.76 -17.11 -2.66
C LYS A 115 -9.07 -16.47 -3.07
N ASP A 116 -9.99 -17.34 -3.52
CA ASP A 116 -11.36 -16.97 -3.88
C ASP A 116 -11.42 -15.80 -4.88
N VAL A 117 -10.79 -15.96 -6.05
CA VAL A 117 -10.60 -14.86 -7.02
C VAL A 117 -11.21 -15.15 -8.38
N ASP A 118 -11.68 -14.09 -9.04
CA ASP A 118 -12.02 -13.98 -10.45
C ASP A 118 -11.24 -12.79 -11.04
N ILE A 119 -10.37 -13.07 -12.01
CA ILE A 119 -9.50 -12.12 -12.71
C ILE A 119 -10.01 -12.02 -14.15
N LYS A 120 -10.23 -10.81 -14.63
CA LYS A 120 -10.64 -10.51 -15.99
C LYS A 120 -9.77 -9.41 -16.57
N CYS A 121 -9.11 -9.67 -17.68
CA CYS A 121 -8.45 -8.66 -18.48
C CYS A 121 -9.10 -8.64 -19.87
N GLN A 122 -9.70 -7.52 -20.27
CA GLN A 122 -10.41 -7.45 -21.55
C GLN A 122 -9.46 -7.14 -22.71
N SER A 123 -9.78 -7.68 -23.88
CA SER A 123 -9.08 -7.41 -25.13
C SER A 123 -10.04 -7.49 -26.31
N ASP A 124 -9.76 -6.75 -27.38
CA ASP A 124 -10.47 -6.86 -28.66
C ASP A 124 -9.78 -7.85 -29.62
N GLU A 125 -8.57 -8.31 -29.28
CA GLU A 125 -7.78 -9.24 -30.08
C GLU A 125 -7.16 -10.34 -29.19
N PHE A 126 -6.99 -11.53 -29.77
CA PHE A 126 -6.28 -12.62 -29.09
C PHE A 126 -4.83 -12.24 -28.84
N THR A 127 -4.41 -12.23 -27.57
CA THR A 127 -3.03 -11.97 -27.19
C THR A 127 -2.64 -12.76 -25.96
N PHE A 128 -1.34 -13.04 -25.88
CA PHE A 128 -0.70 -13.58 -24.69
C PHE A 128 0.00 -12.50 -23.87
N ASN A 129 0.09 -11.27 -24.37
CA ASN A 129 0.69 -10.14 -23.69
C ASN A 129 -0.25 -9.65 -22.59
N LEU A 130 -0.28 -10.37 -21.47
CA LEU A 130 -1.14 -10.06 -20.33
C LEU A 130 -0.89 -8.63 -19.83
N ASP A 131 0.36 -8.18 -19.81
CA ASP A 131 0.70 -6.81 -19.42
C ASP A 131 -0.06 -5.77 -20.25
N GLU A 132 -0.15 -5.95 -21.57
CA GLU A 132 -0.78 -4.97 -22.45
C GLU A 132 -2.28 -4.86 -22.21
N ILE A 133 -2.96 -5.99 -21.97
CA ILE A 133 -4.42 -6.02 -21.79
C ILE A 133 -4.80 -5.74 -20.33
N CYS A 134 -4.08 -6.32 -19.37
CA CYS A 134 -4.38 -6.19 -17.95
C CYS A 134 -3.98 -4.82 -17.38
N LEU A 135 -3.01 -4.11 -17.95
CA LEU A 135 -2.73 -2.73 -17.53
C LEU A 135 -3.76 -1.72 -18.03
N LYS A 136 -4.55 -2.07 -19.05
CA LYS A 136 -5.59 -1.19 -19.62
C LYS A 136 -6.94 -1.40 -18.94
N ASP A 137 -7.33 -2.67 -18.79
CA ASP A 137 -8.64 -3.06 -18.25
C ASP A 137 -8.52 -4.41 -17.54
N MET A 138 -8.06 -4.40 -16.29
CA MET A 138 -8.07 -5.58 -15.43
C MET A 138 -8.99 -5.38 -14.23
N HIS A 139 -9.90 -6.33 -14.03
CA HIS A 139 -10.72 -6.43 -12.82
C HIS A 139 -10.41 -7.72 -12.07
N ILE A 140 -10.04 -7.57 -10.79
CA ILE A 140 -9.86 -8.67 -9.85
C ILE A 140 -10.98 -8.56 -8.81
N LYS A 141 -11.84 -9.58 -8.74
CA LYS A 141 -13.01 -9.65 -7.86
C LYS A 141 -13.03 -10.95 -7.06
N PRO A 142 -13.80 -10.99 -5.95
CA PRO A 142 -14.11 -12.22 -5.26
C PRO A 142 -14.77 -13.21 -6.23
N LEU A 143 -14.43 -14.49 -6.10
CA LEU A 143 -15.13 -15.57 -6.77
C LEU A 143 -16.63 -15.51 -6.45
N GLU A 144 -17.48 -15.90 -7.40
CA GLU A 144 -18.94 -15.88 -7.22
C GLU A 144 -19.36 -16.59 -5.91
N GLY A 145 -20.24 -15.93 -5.14
CA GLY A 145 -20.68 -16.40 -3.83
C GLY A 145 -19.73 -16.11 -2.66
N LYS A 146 -18.54 -15.53 -2.93
CA LYS A 146 -17.62 -15.03 -1.90
C LYS A 146 -17.73 -13.51 -1.77
N GLU A 147 -17.58 -13.02 -0.55
CA GLU A 147 -17.66 -11.59 -0.26
C GLU A 147 -16.32 -10.88 -0.50
N PHE A 148 -15.20 -11.60 -0.36
CA PHE A 148 -13.85 -11.06 -0.48
C PHE A 148 -12.91 -12.05 -1.19
N ALA A 149 -12.02 -11.51 -2.00
CA ALA A 149 -10.79 -12.20 -2.40
C ALA A 149 -9.72 -11.96 -1.33
N ILE A 150 -8.90 -12.95 -1.05
CA ILE A 150 -7.81 -12.83 -0.07
C ILE A 150 -6.49 -12.88 -0.81
N VAL A 151 -5.70 -11.81 -0.72
CA VAL A 151 -4.34 -11.75 -1.24
C VAL A 151 -3.37 -11.81 -0.08
N GLU A 152 -2.53 -12.83 -0.07
CA GLU A 152 -1.45 -13.03 0.89
C GLU A 152 -0.12 -12.87 0.17
N ILE A 153 0.63 -11.83 0.55
CA ILE A 153 1.95 -11.53 0.03
C ILE A 153 2.97 -11.83 1.12
N THR A 154 3.88 -12.76 0.88
CA THR A 154 4.95 -13.09 1.83
C THR A 154 6.31 -12.90 1.18
N GLN A 155 7.20 -12.15 1.84
CA GLN A 155 8.59 -11.98 1.43
C GLN A 155 9.54 -12.53 2.50
N SER A 156 10.39 -13.46 2.07
CA SER A 156 11.39 -14.16 2.87
C SER A 156 12.77 -13.52 2.63
N GLY A 157 13.25 -12.70 3.56
CA GLY A 157 14.55 -12.01 3.41
C GLY A 157 15.07 -11.43 4.73
N ALA A 158 15.95 -10.42 4.66
CA ALA A 158 16.54 -9.77 5.84
C ALA A 158 15.48 -9.13 6.76
N SER A 159 14.34 -8.70 6.21
CA SER A 159 13.14 -8.32 6.95
C SER A 159 11.95 -9.11 6.40
N GLN A 160 11.46 -10.09 7.18
CA GLN A 160 10.24 -10.81 6.82
C GLN A 160 9.06 -9.82 6.74
N SER A 161 8.48 -9.72 5.56
CA SER A 161 7.28 -8.92 5.31
C SER A 161 6.14 -9.84 4.94
N ASN A 162 4.96 -9.61 5.52
CA ASN A 162 3.74 -10.32 5.19
C ASN A 162 2.61 -9.29 5.14
N VAL A 163 1.87 -9.25 4.04
CA VAL A 163 0.68 -8.43 3.88
C VAL A 163 -0.48 -9.33 3.49
N ASN A 164 -1.56 -9.28 4.27
CA ASN A 164 -2.84 -9.92 3.97
C ASN A 164 -3.87 -8.84 3.64
N ILE A 165 -4.45 -8.92 2.44
CA ILE A 165 -5.46 -8.00 1.94
C ILE A 165 -6.75 -8.80 1.70
N ARG A 166 -7.85 -8.32 2.30
CA ARG A 166 -9.20 -8.79 2.02
C ARG A 166 -9.85 -7.80 1.05
N GLY A 167 -9.68 -8.07 -0.24
CA GLY A 167 -10.12 -7.22 -1.34
C GLY A 167 -11.57 -7.48 -1.74
N LYS A 168 -12.28 -6.43 -2.13
CA LYS A 168 -13.57 -6.52 -2.83
C LYS A 168 -13.42 -6.29 -4.33
N GLU A 169 -12.50 -5.42 -4.70
CA GLU A 169 -12.19 -5.14 -6.11
C GLU A 169 -10.80 -4.52 -6.20
N VAL A 170 -10.02 -4.98 -7.18
CA VAL A 170 -8.89 -4.24 -7.74
C VAL A 170 -9.20 -4.02 -9.21
N ALA A 171 -9.19 -2.77 -9.65
CA ALA A 171 -9.41 -2.39 -11.03
C ALA A 171 -8.19 -1.62 -11.55
N PHE A 172 -7.67 -2.03 -12.70
CA PHE A 172 -6.75 -1.25 -13.51
C PHE A 172 -7.55 -0.68 -14.65
N GLU A 173 -7.63 0.64 -14.73
CA GLU A 173 -8.31 1.38 -15.80
C GLU A 173 -7.26 2.10 -16.65
N GLU A 174 -7.66 2.88 -17.65
CA GLU A 174 -6.72 3.52 -18.58
C GLU A 174 -5.68 4.42 -17.87
N ASP A 175 -6.12 5.26 -16.93
CA ASP A 175 -5.30 6.24 -16.21
C ASP A 175 -5.31 6.08 -14.68
N SER A 176 -5.97 5.03 -14.16
CA SER A 176 -6.12 4.82 -12.72
C SER A 176 -5.93 3.36 -12.28
N ILE A 177 -5.60 3.19 -11.00
CA ILE A 177 -5.68 1.91 -10.28
C ILE A 177 -6.54 2.13 -9.05
N VAL A 178 -7.65 1.40 -8.97
CA VAL A 178 -8.61 1.46 -7.88
C VAL A 178 -8.54 0.18 -7.06
N ILE A 179 -8.41 0.30 -5.74
CA ILE A 179 -8.40 -0.83 -4.79
C ILE A 179 -9.45 -0.55 -3.71
N ASP A 180 -10.53 -1.35 -3.69
CA ASP A 180 -11.46 -1.42 -2.55
C ASP A 180 -11.14 -2.68 -1.72
N ALA A 181 -10.72 -2.46 -0.48
CA ALA A 181 -10.43 -3.53 0.46
C ALA A 181 -11.21 -3.35 1.76
N GLN A 182 -11.78 -4.45 2.26
CA GLN A 182 -12.35 -4.49 3.61
C GLN A 182 -11.26 -4.29 4.66
N SER A 183 -10.09 -4.86 4.45
CA SER A 183 -8.95 -4.70 5.34
C SER A 183 -7.64 -5.03 4.65
N ALA A 184 -6.58 -4.36 5.07
CA ALA A 184 -5.21 -4.77 4.79
C ALA A 184 -4.44 -4.79 6.12
N SER A 185 -3.77 -5.88 6.41
CA SER A 185 -3.02 -6.03 7.66
C SER A 185 -1.76 -6.84 7.46
N GLY A 186 -0.73 -6.57 8.24
CA GLY A 186 0.54 -7.23 8.06
C GLY A 186 1.71 -6.53 8.73
N ASN A 187 2.90 -6.95 8.34
CA ASN A 187 4.16 -6.33 8.70
C ASN A 187 4.91 -5.97 7.42
N LEU A 188 5.32 -4.71 7.30
CA LEU A 188 6.15 -4.20 6.20
C LEU A 188 7.33 -3.45 6.80
N LEU A 189 8.56 -3.85 6.48
CA LEU A 189 9.79 -3.16 6.92
C LEU A 189 9.79 -2.83 8.43
N ASN A 190 9.53 -3.83 9.28
CA ASN A 190 9.43 -3.73 10.75
C ASN A 190 8.28 -2.85 11.29
N SER A 191 7.31 -2.47 10.45
CA SER A 191 6.11 -1.74 10.87
C SER A 191 4.88 -2.61 10.73
N SER A 192 4.04 -2.67 11.77
CA SER A 192 2.75 -3.34 11.68
C SER A 192 1.70 -2.37 11.14
N ILE A 193 0.99 -2.83 10.11
CA ILE A 193 -0.10 -2.10 9.46
C ILE A 193 -1.41 -2.82 9.74
N ASN A 194 -2.46 -2.06 10.03
CA ASN A 194 -3.82 -2.56 10.08
C ASN A 194 -4.77 -1.46 9.63
N PHE A 195 -5.36 -1.68 8.47
CA PHE A 195 -6.25 -0.77 7.81
C PHE A 195 -7.62 -1.44 7.65
N LYS A 196 -8.71 -0.68 7.81
CA LYS A 196 -10.08 -1.15 7.58
C LYS A 196 -10.86 -0.23 6.66
N ASN A 197 -11.63 -0.86 5.77
CA ASN A 197 -12.44 -0.23 4.73
C ASN A 197 -11.62 0.82 3.97
N ILE A 198 -10.64 0.32 3.23
CA ILE A 198 -9.69 1.13 2.47
C ILE A 198 -10.23 1.27 1.06
N ASN A 199 -10.17 2.49 0.55
CA ASN A 199 -10.28 2.77 -0.85
C ASN A 199 -9.00 3.50 -1.28
N ILE A 200 -8.31 2.96 -2.27
CA ILE A 200 -7.14 3.57 -2.91
C ILE A 200 -7.55 3.88 -4.34
N ASP A 201 -7.33 5.11 -4.74
CA ASP A 201 -7.44 5.56 -6.13
C ASP A 201 -6.10 6.20 -6.48
N CYS A 202 -5.34 5.57 -7.37
CA CYS A 202 -4.02 6.01 -7.77
C CYS A 202 -3.98 6.36 -9.25
N TYR A 203 -3.24 7.40 -9.60
CA TYR A 203 -2.86 7.64 -10.98
C TYR A 203 -1.94 6.52 -11.49
N LYS A 204 -2.21 6.10 -12.72
CA LYS A 204 -1.38 5.19 -13.51
C LYS A 204 -1.06 5.87 -14.83
N ASP A 205 0.22 5.90 -15.19
CA ASP A 205 0.63 6.41 -16.51
C ASP A 205 -0.05 5.57 -17.62
N PRO A 206 -0.87 6.19 -18.49
CA PRO A 206 -1.53 5.48 -19.60
C PRO A 206 -0.55 4.86 -20.60
N ASN A 207 0.71 5.31 -20.62
CA ASN A 207 1.75 4.81 -21.52
C ASN A 207 2.53 3.62 -20.93
N LEU A 208 2.13 3.10 -19.77
CA LEU A 208 2.75 1.92 -19.18
C LEU A 208 2.47 0.68 -20.05
N THR A 209 3.51 0.13 -20.68
CA THR A 209 3.38 -1.04 -21.58
C THR A 209 3.72 -2.37 -20.93
N THR A 210 4.29 -2.35 -19.72
CA THR A 210 4.76 -3.54 -18.97
C THR A 210 4.50 -3.35 -17.50
N PHE A 211 4.17 -4.42 -16.77
CA PHE A 211 3.94 -4.33 -15.33
C PHE A 211 5.23 -3.91 -14.60
N ASN A 212 5.31 -2.63 -14.23
CA ASN A 212 6.44 -2.05 -13.52
C ASN A 212 5.97 -1.47 -12.19
N LEU A 213 6.25 -2.19 -11.11
CA LEU A 213 5.83 -1.80 -9.76
C LEU A 213 6.37 -0.42 -9.37
N ASP A 214 7.62 -0.09 -9.70
CA ASP A 214 8.21 1.20 -9.36
C ASP A 214 7.48 2.35 -10.05
N MET A 215 7.10 2.17 -11.33
CA MET A 215 6.31 3.17 -12.06
C MET A 215 4.89 3.29 -11.53
N ILE A 216 4.25 2.18 -11.14
CA ILE A 216 2.93 2.17 -10.50
C ILE A 216 3.00 2.91 -9.15
N PHE A 217 4.01 2.61 -8.32
CA PHE A 217 4.22 3.29 -7.06
C PHE A 217 4.51 4.78 -7.27
N ALA A 218 5.33 5.15 -8.26
CA ALA A 218 5.59 6.54 -8.60
C ALA A 218 4.30 7.27 -9.01
N GLY A 219 3.44 6.65 -9.83
CA GLY A 219 2.13 7.19 -10.20
C GLY A 219 1.23 7.43 -8.99
N CYS A 220 1.10 6.45 -8.09
CA CYS A 220 0.39 6.62 -6.81
C CYS A 220 0.95 7.79 -5.97
N LEU A 221 2.26 8.02 -6.00
CA LEU A 221 2.90 9.08 -5.22
C LEU A 221 2.80 10.45 -5.92
N GLU A 222 2.59 10.49 -7.24
CA GLU A 222 2.30 11.69 -8.01
C GLU A 222 0.87 12.17 -7.70
N GLU A 223 -0.12 11.32 -7.92
CA GLU A 223 -1.53 11.61 -7.64
C GLU A 223 -2.24 10.37 -7.10
N SER A 224 -2.79 10.49 -5.89
CA SER A 224 -3.64 9.44 -5.33
C SER A 224 -4.48 9.92 -4.17
N GLN A 225 -5.49 9.13 -3.86
CA GLN A 225 -6.33 9.26 -2.69
C GLN A 225 -6.41 7.90 -1.98
N ILE A 226 -5.95 7.86 -0.74
CA ILE A 226 -6.04 6.69 0.15
C ILE A 226 -6.97 7.05 1.30
N ALA A 227 -8.19 6.54 1.27
CA ALA A 227 -9.19 6.75 2.31
C ALA A 227 -9.41 5.47 3.12
N GLY A 228 -9.55 5.61 4.45
CA GLY A 228 -9.78 4.48 5.34
C GLY A 228 -10.59 4.87 6.58
N LYS A 229 -11.50 4.00 7.01
CA LYS A 229 -12.28 4.23 8.25
C LYS A 229 -11.44 4.09 9.51
N GLU A 230 -10.49 3.18 9.51
CA GLU A 230 -9.56 2.97 10.63
C GLU A 230 -8.19 2.63 10.05
N ILE A 231 -7.19 3.47 10.34
CA ILE A 231 -5.80 3.32 9.92
C ILE A 231 -4.96 3.23 11.20
N LYS A 232 -4.36 2.06 11.43
CA LYS A 232 -3.42 1.82 12.53
C LYS A 232 -2.03 1.63 11.98
N LEU A 233 -1.14 2.48 12.44
CA LEU A 233 0.29 2.41 12.13
C LEU A 233 1.04 2.22 13.46
N LEU A 234 1.70 1.07 13.60
CA LEU A 234 2.56 0.78 14.74
C LEU A 234 4.01 0.86 14.26
N ARG A 235 4.66 1.99 14.53
CA ARG A 235 6.10 2.19 14.40
C ARG A 235 6.69 2.42 15.79
N GLU A 236 7.90 1.91 16.04
CA GLU A 236 8.59 2.10 17.31
C GLU A 236 8.56 3.58 17.75
N GLY A 237 7.91 3.86 18.88
CA GLY A 237 7.89 5.19 19.50
C GLY A 237 6.51 5.84 19.68
N MET A 238 5.52 5.64 18.78
CA MET A 238 4.18 6.23 18.93
C MET A 238 3.09 5.41 18.20
N PRO A 239 2.20 4.69 18.90
CA PRO A 239 1.04 4.06 18.29
C PRO A 239 -0.02 5.13 18.01
N PHE A 240 -0.38 5.29 16.73
CA PHE A 240 -1.48 6.17 16.31
C PHE A 240 -2.63 5.35 15.76
N ASN A 241 -3.84 5.65 16.22
CA ASN A 241 -5.06 5.20 15.57
C ASN A 241 -5.69 6.41 14.88
N VAL A 242 -5.76 6.38 13.55
CA VAL A 242 -6.42 7.41 12.75
C VAL A 242 -7.77 6.86 12.31
N PHE A 243 -8.84 7.61 12.59
CA PHE A 243 -10.21 7.25 12.24
C PHE A 243 -10.76 8.22 11.19
N ASP A 244 -11.43 7.65 10.20
CA ASP A 244 -11.91 8.33 9.00
C ASP A 244 -10.81 9.24 8.42
N GLY A 245 -9.69 8.60 8.06
CA GLY A 245 -8.52 9.24 7.52
C GLY A 245 -8.52 9.19 6.00
N GLN A 246 -8.02 10.26 5.39
CA GLN A 246 -7.72 10.37 3.97
C GLN A 246 -6.32 10.93 3.82
N LEU A 247 -5.40 10.11 3.30
CA LEU A 247 -4.11 10.55 2.79
C LEU A 247 -4.31 10.86 1.30
N TYR A 248 -3.83 12.01 0.85
CA TYR A 248 -3.93 12.41 -0.55
C TYR A 248 -2.58 12.92 -1.06
N PHE A 249 -2.34 12.65 -2.33
CA PHE A 249 -1.19 13.07 -3.09
C PHE A 249 -1.72 13.85 -4.30
N GLU A 250 -1.26 15.09 -4.44
CA GLU A 250 -1.50 15.99 -5.58
C GLU A 250 -0.14 16.35 -6.18
N LYS A 251 -0.05 16.76 -7.43
CA LYS A 251 1.23 17.08 -8.11
C LYS A 251 2.26 17.83 -7.26
N GLU A 252 1.84 18.89 -6.57
CA GLU A 252 2.73 19.72 -5.76
C GLU A 252 2.61 19.49 -4.25
N HIS A 253 1.62 18.73 -3.77
CA HIS A 253 1.29 18.65 -2.35
C HIS A 253 0.92 17.25 -1.91
N LEU A 254 1.32 16.88 -0.70
CA LEU A 254 0.79 15.73 0.00
C LEU A 254 0.01 16.21 1.23
N GLY A 255 -1.02 15.48 1.63
CA GLY A 255 -1.74 15.86 2.83
C GLY A 255 -2.55 14.74 3.47
N LEU A 256 -2.96 15.00 4.69
CA LEU A 256 -3.72 14.09 5.54
C LEU A 256 -4.92 14.85 6.09
N ILE A 257 -6.12 14.34 5.88
CA ILE A 257 -7.33 14.75 6.58
C ILE A 257 -7.76 13.60 7.47
N ALA A 258 -8.10 13.87 8.72
CA ALA A 258 -8.66 12.86 9.61
C ALA A 258 -9.69 13.45 10.57
N ASN A 259 -10.81 12.75 10.76
CA ASN A 259 -11.80 13.18 11.74
C ASN A 259 -11.29 13.04 13.17
N GLN A 260 -10.55 11.96 13.44
CA GLN A 260 -10.04 11.66 14.76
C GLN A 260 -8.69 10.95 14.71
N LEU A 261 -7.77 11.36 15.57
CA LEU A 261 -6.54 10.63 15.86
C LEU A 261 -6.46 10.40 17.36
N GLU A 262 -6.18 9.17 17.76
CA GLU A 262 -5.92 8.78 19.13
C GLU A 262 -4.44 8.44 19.29
N ALA A 263 -3.80 9.05 20.29
CA ALA A 263 -2.41 8.80 20.62
C ALA A 263 -2.28 8.45 22.11
N GLN A 264 -1.57 7.36 22.40
CA GLN A 264 -1.20 7.01 23.75
C GLN A 264 0.22 7.49 24.04
N THR A 265 0.39 8.28 25.10
CA THR A 265 1.69 8.80 25.53
C THR A 265 1.99 8.34 26.97
N LYS A 266 3.22 8.57 27.44
CA LYS A 266 3.57 8.38 28.87
C LYS A 266 2.71 9.22 29.82
N ASN A 267 2.11 10.31 29.34
CA ASN A 267 1.36 11.26 30.14
C ASN A 267 -0.17 11.05 30.06
N GLY A 268 -0.66 10.08 29.29
CA GLY A 268 -2.09 9.81 29.11
C GLY A 268 -2.49 9.59 27.65
N GLU A 269 -3.79 9.35 27.45
CA GLU A 269 -4.42 9.20 26.14
C GLU A 269 -4.92 10.54 25.63
N PHE A 270 -4.61 10.85 24.37
CA PHE A 270 -5.00 12.09 23.71
C PHE A 270 -5.87 11.83 22.50
N THR A 271 -6.92 12.62 22.35
CA THR A 271 -7.78 12.62 21.17
C THR A 271 -7.66 13.96 20.45
N PHE A 272 -7.29 13.89 19.18
CA PHE A 272 -7.20 15.00 18.25
C PHE A 272 -8.38 14.91 17.30
N THR A 273 -9.12 16.01 17.09
CA THR A 273 -10.34 16.04 16.27
C THR A 273 -10.20 17.03 15.14
N LYS A 274 -10.65 16.63 13.94
CA LYS A 274 -10.52 17.35 12.66
C LYS A 274 -9.10 17.84 12.43
N ILE A 275 -8.28 16.91 11.99
CA ILE A 275 -6.88 17.11 11.65
C ILE A 275 -6.81 17.33 10.15
N GLU A 276 -6.06 18.34 9.76
CA GLU A 276 -5.73 18.62 8.37
C GLU A 276 -4.25 18.96 8.34
N ALA A 277 -3.48 18.23 7.55
CA ALA A 277 -2.07 18.47 7.31
C ALA A 277 -1.87 18.55 5.81
N ARG A 278 -1.10 19.54 5.34
CA ARG A 278 -0.69 19.67 3.95
C ARG A 278 0.76 20.10 3.91
N CYS A 279 1.57 19.44 3.10
CA CYS A 279 2.96 19.78 2.85
C CYS A 279 3.20 19.87 1.35
N VAL A 280 4.18 20.70 0.96
CA VAL A 280 4.68 20.70 -0.42
C VAL A 280 5.52 19.45 -0.65
N LYS A 281 5.38 18.83 -1.83
CA LYS A 281 6.27 17.77 -2.28
C LYS A 281 7.60 18.37 -2.71
N ILE A 282 8.68 17.66 -2.42
CA ILE A 282 9.97 17.90 -3.08
C ILE A 282 10.08 16.82 -4.14
N ASP A 283 10.22 17.23 -5.39
CA ASP A 283 10.52 16.32 -6.48
C ASP A 283 11.79 15.55 -6.09
N PRO A 284 11.70 14.24 -5.84
CA PRO A 284 12.90 13.48 -5.56
C PRO A 284 13.72 13.48 -6.86
N SER A 285 15.00 13.86 -6.77
CA SER A 285 15.89 13.92 -7.94
C SER A 285 16.11 12.53 -8.57
N ASP A 286 15.82 11.48 -7.81
CA ASP A 286 15.88 10.08 -8.18
C ASP A 286 14.55 9.43 -7.79
N LYS A 287 14.06 8.45 -8.55
CA LYS A 287 12.71 7.86 -8.45
C LYS A 287 12.38 7.13 -7.12
N GLU A 288 13.16 7.33 -6.07
CA GLU A 288 12.93 6.79 -4.74
C GLU A 288 12.30 7.86 -3.84
N VAL A 289 11.05 7.62 -3.43
CA VAL A 289 10.41 8.44 -2.40
C VAL A 289 10.99 8.05 -1.04
N ASP A 290 11.93 8.84 -0.56
CA ASP A 290 12.47 8.69 0.79
C ASP A 290 11.70 9.54 1.81
N ALA A 291 11.73 9.11 3.08
CA ALA A 291 11.07 9.85 4.16
C ALA A 291 11.68 11.25 4.36
N VAL A 292 12.95 11.46 3.95
CA VAL A 292 13.68 12.72 4.10
C VAL A 292 13.06 13.81 3.21
N SER A 293 12.73 13.48 1.96
CA SER A 293 12.11 14.37 0.98
C SER A 293 10.74 14.85 1.46
N ILE A 294 9.98 13.99 2.15
CA ILE A 294 8.70 14.36 2.79
C ILE A 294 8.95 15.37 3.92
N TYR A 295 9.93 15.12 4.80
CA TYR A 295 10.26 16.04 5.89
C TYR A 295 10.74 17.39 5.37
N GLU A 296 11.65 17.39 4.40
CA GLU A 296 12.16 18.59 3.75
C GLU A 296 11.04 19.37 3.05
N GLY A 297 10.10 18.69 2.40
CA GLY A 297 8.93 19.32 1.79
C GLY A 297 8.04 20.02 2.82
N CYS A 298 7.75 19.35 3.94
CA CYS A 298 7.03 19.95 5.06
C CYS A 298 7.80 21.13 5.70
N LEU A 299 9.14 21.12 5.70
CA LEU A 299 9.97 22.25 6.15
C LEU A 299 9.93 23.44 5.19
N ARG A 300 9.89 23.18 3.88
CA ARG A 300 9.81 24.23 2.87
C ARG A 300 8.48 24.94 2.97
N ARG A 301 7.37 24.19 3.00
CA ARG A 301 6.05 24.74 3.21
C ARG A 301 5.08 23.68 3.73
N SER A 302 4.40 24.01 4.82
CA SER A 302 3.29 23.18 5.32
C SER A 302 2.24 23.99 6.06
N ASP A 303 1.01 23.49 6.01
CA ASP A 303 -0.13 23.98 6.76
C ASP A 303 -0.71 22.83 7.56
N PHE A 304 -0.83 23.01 8.87
CA PHE A 304 -1.35 22.00 9.78
C PHE A 304 -2.41 22.61 10.68
N SER A 305 -3.55 21.96 10.81
CA SER A 305 -4.65 22.40 11.65
C SER A 305 -5.26 21.25 12.44
N ILE A 306 -5.61 21.55 13.70
CA ILE A 306 -6.40 20.65 14.56
C ILE A 306 -7.49 21.47 15.23
N GLN A 307 -8.74 21.06 15.07
CA GLN A 307 -9.86 21.78 15.68
C GLN A 307 -9.88 21.63 17.20
N LYS A 308 -9.64 20.43 17.73
CA LYS A 308 -9.73 20.14 19.18
C LYS A 308 -8.67 19.10 19.59
N ILE A 309 -8.04 19.34 20.73
CA ILE A 309 -7.20 18.35 21.43
C ILE A 309 -7.77 18.16 22.84
N SER A 310 -8.01 16.91 23.22
CA SER A 310 -8.55 16.51 24.53
C SER A 310 -7.62 15.51 25.19
N GLU A 311 -7.42 15.66 26.50
CA GLU A 311 -6.68 14.75 27.36
C GLU A 311 -7.69 13.91 28.16
N ASP A 312 -7.50 12.59 28.16
CA ASP A 312 -8.42 11.57 28.68
C ASP A 312 -9.77 11.47 27.94
N LYS A 313 -10.26 10.23 27.75
CA LYS A 313 -11.63 9.94 27.29
C LYS A 313 -12.72 10.53 28.19
N LYS A 314 -12.38 10.93 29.42
CA LYS A 314 -13.28 11.63 30.33
C LYS A 314 -13.29 13.10 29.96
N ASP A 315 -14.42 13.53 29.42
CA ASP A 315 -14.74 14.83 28.84
C ASP A 315 -14.66 16.03 29.82
N SER A 316 -13.58 16.14 30.60
CA SER A 316 -13.38 17.25 31.51
C SER A 316 -13.03 18.49 30.69
N ALA A 317 -13.98 19.42 30.60
CA ALA A 317 -13.85 20.66 29.83
C ALA A 317 -12.71 21.60 30.30
N LYS A 318 -11.92 21.18 31.30
CA LYS A 318 -10.97 22.00 32.04
C LYS A 318 -9.59 22.14 31.39
N ASN A 319 -9.20 21.26 30.47
CA ASN A 319 -7.91 21.34 29.75
C ASN A 319 -8.10 20.95 28.28
N ARG A 320 -8.53 21.89 27.43
CA ARG A 320 -8.73 21.65 25.99
C ARG A 320 -7.95 22.65 25.15
N ILE A 321 -7.30 22.18 24.09
CA ILE A 321 -6.76 23.05 23.04
C ILE A 321 -7.78 23.10 21.91
N ARG A 322 -7.99 24.29 21.34
CA ARG A 322 -8.84 24.49 20.17
C ARG A 322 -8.14 25.29 19.11
N ASP A 323 -8.53 25.05 17.87
CA ASP A 323 -8.10 25.79 16.68
C ASP A 323 -6.57 25.92 16.62
N LEU A 324 -5.86 24.80 16.86
CA LEU A 324 -4.42 24.76 16.63
C LEU A 324 -4.19 24.93 15.14
N LYS A 325 -3.35 25.90 14.77
CA LYS A 325 -2.87 26.10 13.40
C LYS A 325 -1.37 26.30 13.44
N ILE A 326 -0.64 25.54 12.64
CA ILE A 326 0.80 25.66 12.43
C ILE A 326 1.01 25.89 10.94
N THR A 327 1.76 26.92 10.60
CA THR A 327 2.14 27.24 9.22
C THR A 327 3.65 27.29 9.16
N VAL A 328 4.26 26.57 8.23
CA VAL A 328 5.69 26.57 7.98
C VAL A 328 5.97 27.17 6.62
N ALA A 329 6.96 28.05 6.55
CA ALA A 329 7.53 28.59 5.32
C ALA A 329 9.03 28.76 5.49
N ASP A 330 9.81 28.14 4.60
CA ASP A 330 11.28 28.22 4.55
C ASP A 330 11.94 27.95 5.91
N GLY A 331 11.56 26.84 6.54
CA GLY A 331 12.05 26.44 7.86
C GLY A 331 11.58 27.32 9.02
N HIS A 332 10.72 28.32 8.80
CA HIS A 332 10.15 29.15 9.87
C HIS A 332 8.72 28.73 10.14
N PHE A 333 8.36 28.53 11.40
CA PHE A 333 6.99 28.19 11.77
C PHE A 333 6.32 29.34 12.53
N ASN A 334 5.02 29.47 12.30
CA ASN A 334 4.09 30.23 13.14
C ASN A 334 3.01 29.29 13.63
N MET A 335 2.72 29.35 14.93
CA MET A 335 1.69 28.54 15.58
C MET A 335 0.71 29.44 16.31
N THR A 336 -0.58 29.15 16.18
CA THR A 336 -1.65 29.76 16.98
C THR A 336 -2.57 28.70 17.55
N ALA A 337 -3.08 28.92 18.76
CA ALA A 337 -4.05 28.02 19.39
C ALA A 337 -4.88 28.78 20.44
N LYS A 338 -6.00 28.18 20.87
CA LYS A 338 -6.78 28.63 22.02
C LYS A 338 -6.68 27.58 23.12
N LEU A 339 -6.15 27.98 24.28
CA LEU A 339 -6.10 27.13 25.46
C LEU A 339 -7.33 27.43 26.34
N LYS A 340 -8.20 26.44 26.51
CA LYS A 340 -9.37 26.54 27.37
C LYS A 340 -9.08 25.87 28.71
N SER A 341 -9.03 26.70 29.75
CA SER A 341 -9.08 26.29 31.15
C SER A 341 -10.30 26.93 31.82
N LEU A 342 -10.15 27.59 32.98
CA LEU A 342 -11.17 28.47 33.55
C LEU A 342 -11.49 29.67 32.64
N PHE A 343 -10.49 30.14 31.88
CA PHE A 343 -10.61 31.17 30.85
C PHE A 343 -10.06 30.66 29.51
N THR A 344 -10.39 31.34 28.40
CA THR A 344 -9.82 31.04 27.08
C THR A 344 -8.67 31.98 26.77
N PHE A 345 -7.45 31.44 26.70
CA PHE A 345 -6.26 32.21 26.38
C PHE A 345 -5.83 31.98 24.93
N LYS A 346 -5.56 33.06 24.20
CA LYS A 346 -4.94 32.98 22.87
C LYS A 346 -3.44 32.74 23.04
N PHE A 347 -2.97 31.70 22.39
CA PHE A 347 -1.59 31.27 22.35
C PHE A 347 -1.02 31.57 20.96
N LYS A 348 0.21 32.09 20.92
CA LYS A 348 0.98 32.27 19.68
C LYS A 348 2.43 31.87 19.92
N ALA A 349 3.03 31.10 19.03
CA ALA A 349 4.47 30.83 19.03
C ALA A 349 5.05 30.98 17.62
N ALA A 350 6.33 31.34 17.54
CA ALA A 350 7.06 31.40 16.29
C ALA A 350 8.50 30.94 16.51
N GLY A 351 9.09 30.33 15.50
CA GLY A 351 10.41 29.74 15.61
C GLY A 351 10.97 29.23 14.30
N LYS A 352 11.98 28.36 14.41
CA LYS A 352 12.64 27.71 13.29
C LYS A 352 12.59 26.19 13.45
N LEU A 353 12.58 25.52 12.31
CA LEU A 353 12.63 24.08 12.13
C LEU A 353 13.86 23.78 11.28
N ASP A 354 14.73 22.90 11.77
CA ASP A 354 15.91 22.45 11.07
C ASP A 354 15.94 20.92 11.07
N VAL A 355 16.18 20.29 9.92
CA VAL A 355 16.41 18.84 9.81
C VAL A 355 17.92 18.58 9.78
N HIS A 356 18.36 17.60 10.56
CA HIS A 356 19.73 17.10 10.58
C HIS A 356 19.73 15.63 10.13
N PRO A 357 19.82 15.35 8.82
CA PRO A 357 19.69 13.99 8.28
C PRO A 357 20.74 13.03 8.84
N GLU A 358 22.00 13.48 8.94
CA GLU A 358 23.12 12.68 9.48
C GLU A 358 22.90 12.22 10.93
N GLN A 359 22.12 12.98 11.69
CA GLN A 359 21.83 12.71 13.09
C GLN A 359 20.45 12.06 13.26
N ARG A 360 19.67 11.96 12.19
CA ARG A 360 18.26 11.55 12.17
C ARG A 360 17.41 12.33 13.17
N GLU A 361 17.60 13.65 13.20
CA GLU A 361 16.89 14.55 14.13
C GLU A 361 16.19 15.70 13.39
N VAL A 362 15.02 16.08 13.88
CA VAL A 362 14.36 17.36 13.58
C VAL A 362 14.46 18.24 14.82
N ARG A 363 14.92 19.48 14.65
CA ARG A 363 15.08 20.47 15.73
C ARG A 363 14.08 21.61 15.56
N ILE A 364 13.27 21.82 16.59
CA ILE A 364 12.26 22.89 16.65
C ILE A 364 12.73 23.93 17.67
N LYS A 365 13.29 25.03 17.20
CA LYS A 365 13.73 26.14 18.05
C LYS A 365 12.62 27.17 18.20
N VAL A 366 12.11 27.33 19.42
CA VAL A 366 11.05 28.29 19.72
C VAL A 366 11.65 29.65 20.06
N ASN A 367 11.72 30.57 19.09
CA ASN A 367 12.29 31.91 19.27
C ASN A 367 11.42 32.80 20.17
N ARG A 368 10.09 32.68 20.05
CA ARG A 368 9.16 33.51 20.81
C ARG A 368 7.85 32.79 21.02
N ALA A 369 7.34 32.80 22.24
CA ALA A 369 5.97 32.38 22.50
C ALA A 369 5.25 33.36 23.44
N ARG A 370 3.97 33.59 23.19
CA ARG A 370 3.11 34.50 23.95
C ARG A 370 1.81 33.81 24.34
N VAL A 371 1.39 34.03 25.58
CA VAL A 371 0.06 33.66 26.10
C VAL A 371 -0.57 34.93 26.65
N ALA A 372 -1.76 35.28 26.14
CA ALA A 372 -2.45 36.52 26.53
C ALA A 372 -1.59 37.80 26.43
N GLY A 373 -0.65 37.83 25.48
CA GLY A 373 0.27 38.96 25.27
C GLY A 373 1.57 38.91 26.08
N MET A 374 1.67 38.06 27.10
CA MET A 374 2.87 37.89 27.93
C MET A 374 3.82 36.85 27.34
N THR A 375 5.13 37.10 27.41
CA THR A 375 6.15 36.12 26.99
C THR A 375 6.09 34.87 27.86
N ALA A 376 5.97 33.70 27.24
CA ALA A 376 5.67 32.44 27.93
C ALA A 376 6.44 31.23 27.38
N THR A 377 7.58 31.42 26.71
CA THR A 377 8.34 30.36 26.00
C THR A 377 8.54 29.07 26.82
N LYS A 378 8.98 29.16 28.08
CA LYS A 378 9.15 27.98 28.95
C LYS A 378 7.84 27.23 29.23
N PHE A 379 6.75 27.96 29.45
CA PHE A 379 5.43 27.36 29.68
C PHE A 379 4.95 26.62 28.43
N VAL A 380 5.13 27.25 27.27
CA VAL A 380 4.79 26.68 25.97
C VAL A 380 5.56 25.40 25.69
N LEU A 381 6.88 25.39 25.90
CA LEU A 381 7.71 24.20 25.68
C LEU A 381 7.30 23.06 26.60
N LYS A 382 7.09 23.32 27.90
CA LYS A 382 6.58 22.32 28.84
C LYS A 382 5.21 21.77 28.41
N PHE A 383 4.37 22.63 27.87
CA PHE A 383 3.04 22.25 27.42
C PHE A 383 3.08 21.37 26.16
N VAL A 384 3.86 21.74 25.14
CA VAL A 384 4.05 20.92 23.94
C VAL A 384 4.65 19.56 24.30
N MET A 385 5.66 19.53 25.18
CA MET A 385 6.27 18.29 25.66
C MET A 385 5.26 17.35 26.35
N LYS A 386 4.12 17.86 26.85
CA LYS A 386 3.08 17.01 27.43
C LYS A 386 2.47 16.05 26.41
N PHE A 387 2.31 16.49 25.16
CA PHE A 387 1.64 15.75 24.09
C PHE A 387 2.58 14.84 23.30
N ILE A 388 3.88 15.15 23.28
CA ILE A 388 4.87 14.49 22.44
C ILE A 388 5.88 13.69 23.28
N ASN A 389 5.57 13.41 24.55
CA ASN A 389 6.46 12.72 25.49
C ASN A 389 6.66 11.24 25.09
N SER A 390 7.57 11.00 24.16
CA SER A 390 8.09 9.70 23.75
C SER A 390 9.60 9.66 23.97
N ASP A 391 10.21 8.47 23.98
CA ASP A 391 11.66 8.31 24.11
C ASP A 391 12.44 8.97 22.96
N SER A 392 11.77 9.24 21.84
CA SER A 392 12.33 9.88 20.66
C SER A 392 12.29 11.42 20.73
N VAL A 393 11.72 12.03 21.78
CA VAL A 393 11.58 13.49 21.89
C VAL A 393 12.23 14.03 23.15
N SER A 394 13.12 15.01 22.99
CA SER A 394 13.82 15.65 24.11
C SER A 394 13.79 17.17 24.02
N LEU A 395 13.92 17.83 25.17
CA LEU A 395 13.99 19.29 25.27
C LEU A 395 15.40 19.69 25.71
N LYS A 396 16.11 20.45 24.86
CA LYS A 396 17.40 21.08 25.19
C LYS A 396 17.27 22.59 25.13
N GLY A 397 17.11 23.23 26.29
CA GLY A 397 16.87 24.68 26.38
C GLY A 397 15.55 25.07 25.72
N GLU A 398 15.62 25.88 24.66
CA GLU A 398 14.45 26.33 23.87
C GLU A 398 14.24 25.52 22.58
N THR A 399 14.92 24.38 22.47
CA THR A 399 14.89 23.51 21.29
C THR A 399 14.26 22.17 21.65
N ILE A 400 13.19 21.80 20.94
CA ILE A 400 12.64 20.45 20.94
C ILE A 400 13.42 19.65 19.89
N ILE A 401 13.88 18.46 20.24
CA ILE A 401 14.62 17.55 19.36
C ILE A 401 13.79 16.28 19.20
N ILE A 402 13.42 15.93 17.98
CA ILE A 402 12.65 14.74 17.61
C ILE A 402 13.56 13.82 16.81
N LYS A 403 13.77 12.57 17.25
CA LYS A 403 14.53 11.54 16.53
C LYS A 403 13.61 10.67 15.67
N TYR A 404 14.04 10.29 14.46
CA TYR A 404 13.24 9.51 13.50
C TYR A 404 13.97 8.32 12.86
#